data_AF-A0A916IYM1-F1
#
_entry.id   AF-A0A916IYM1-F1
#
_cell.length_a   1.000
_cell.length_b   1.000
_cell.length_c   1.000
_cell.angle_alpha   90.00
_cell.angle_beta   90.00
_cell.angle_gamma   90.00
#
_symmetry.space_group_name_H-M   'P 1'
#
loop_
_entity.id
_entity.type
_entity.pdbx_description
1 polymer ?
#
loop_
_entity_poly.entity_id
_entity_poly.type
_entity_poly.pdbx_seq_one_letter_code
_entity_poly.pdbx_strand_id
1 'polypeptide(L)' 'MINESAALTGRSAGSLAWAGLANTNFWIDPTLNIAGLAMMQSLPSVDPRTVDVFYGFEKSVYASLS' A
#
# COMPACT_ATOMS: atom_id res chain seq x y z
N MET A 1 -5.73 -3.75 -8.78
CA MET A 1 -6.13 -4.86 -7.88
C MET A 1 -7.20 -4.35 -6.94
N ILE A 2 -8.22 -5.16 -6.67
CA ILE A 2 -9.26 -4.86 -5.66
C ILE A 2 -9.11 -5.89 -4.54
N ASN A 3 -9.13 -5.43 -3.29
CA ASN A 3 -9.11 -6.31 -2.14
C ASN A 3 -10.52 -6.82 -1.83
N GLU A 4 -10.77 -8.12 -1.94
CA GLU A 4 -12.09 -8.72 -1.63
C GLU A 4 -12.36 -8.83 -0.12
N SER A 5 -11.29 -8.79 0.68
CA SER A 5 -11.33 -8.80 2.15
C SER A 5 -10.32 -7.79 2.71
N ALA A 6 -10.42 -7.50 4.01
CA ALA A 6 -9.48 -6.61 4.67
C ALA A 6 -8.03 -7.13 4.54
N ALA A 7 -7.11 -6.25 4.18
CA ALA A 7 -5.69 -6.58 4.08
C ALA A 7 -5.07 -6.74 5.48
N LEU A 8 -4.05 -7.60 5.59
CA LEU A 8 -3.27 -7.77 6.82
C LEU A 8 -2.57 -6.48 7.30
N THR A 9 -2.34 -5.54 6.40
CA THR A 9 -1.76 -4.23 6.67
C THR A 9 -2.78 -3.17 7.07
N GLY A 10 -4.08 -3.49 7.03
CA GLY A 10 -5.15 -2.62 7.52
C GLY A 10 -6.14 -2.12 6.46
N ARG A 11 -5.81 -2.22 5.16
CA ARG A 11 -6.73 -1.78 4.10
C ARG A 11 -8.10 -2.44 4.19
N SER A 12 -9.16 -1.67 4.03
CA SER A 12 -10.52 -2.17 4.02
C SER A 12 -10.79 -3.10 2.83
N ALA A 13 -11.77 -3.99 2.98
CA ALA A 13 -12.36 -4.67 1.83
C ALA A 13 -12.91 -3.63 0.83
N GLY A 14 -12.76 -3.88 -0.47
CA GLY A 14 -13.11 -2.94 -1.54
C GLY A 14 -12.02 -1.90 -1.87
N SER A 15 -10.91 -1.86 -1.12
CA SER A 15 -9.79 -0.97 -1.44
C SER A 15 -9.11 -1.34 -2.77
N LEU A 16 -8.58 -0.33 -3.45
CA LEU A 16 -7.93 -0.43 -4.74
C LEU A 16 -6.42 -0.28 -4.55
N ALA A 17 -5.61 -1.02 -5.29
CA ALA A 17 -4.16 -0.82 -5.30
C ALA A 17 -3.51 -1.19 -6.63
N TRP A 18 -2.35 -0.61 -6.89
CA TRP A 18 -1.48 -1.00 -8.00
C TRP A 18 0.00 -0.67 -7.70
N ALA A 19 0.88 -1.20 -8.54
CA ALA A 19 2.31 -0.99 -8.45
C ALA A 19 2.90 -0.54 -9.81
N GLY A 20 3.95 0.28 -9.75
CA GLY A 20 4.77 0.74 -10.85
C GLY A 20 6.19 0.20 -10.75
N LEU A 21 6.88 0.17 -11.89
CA LEU A 21 8.15 -0.55 -12.07
C LEU A 21 9.25 -0.14 -11.07
N ALA A 22 9.40 1.15 -10.78
CA ALA A 22 10.46 1.68 -9.90
C ALA A 22 10.16 1.52 -8.39
N ASN A 23 9.42 0.47 -8.01
CA ASN A 23 8.90 0.24 -6.66
C ASN A 23 7.96 1.37 -6.17
N THR A 24 7.19 1.95 -7.10
CA THR A 24 6.09 2.86 -6.76
C THR A 24 4.85 2.06 -6.44
N ASN A 25 4.22 2.27 -5.30
CA ASN A 25 3.00 1.58 -4.91
C ASN A 25 1.95 2.60 -4.46
N PHE A 26 0.69 2.42 -4.86
CA PHE A 26 -0.41 3.26 -4.38
C PHE A 26 -1.62 2.42 -4.00
N TRP A 27 -2.44 2.99 -3.11
CA TRP A 27 -3.74 2.43 -2.76
C TRP A 27 -4.78 3.53 -2.51
N ILE A 28 -6.04 3.15 -2.65
CA ILE A 28 -7.21 3.98 -2.37
C ILE A 28 -8.15 3.14 -1.51
N ASP A 29 -8.54 3.66 -0.35
CA ASP A 29 -9.49 3.05 0.56
C ASP A 29 -10.73 3.96 0.70
N PRO A 30 -11.80 3.67 -0.08
CA PRO A 30 -13.02 4.48 -0.03
C PRO A 30 -13.75 4.39 1.30
N THR A 31 -13.59 3.29 2.05
CA THR A 31 -14.28 3.05 3.32
C THR A 31 -13.76 3.98 4.40
N LEU A 32 -12.44 4.13 4.50
CA LEU A 32 -11.81 5.08 5.43
C LEU A 32 -11.56 6.46 4.82
N ASN A 33 -11.93 6.64 3.54
CA ASN A 33 -11.74 7.87 2.77
C ASN A 33 -10.28 8.38 2.77
N ILE A 34 -9.34 7.47 2.55
CA ILE A 34 -7.90 7.79 2.43
C ILE A 34 -7.31 7.20 1.15
N ALA A 35 -6.15 7.75 0.76
CA ALA A 35 -5.30 7.16 -0.25
C ALA A 35 -3.84 7.26 0.20
N GLY A 36 -3.01 6.33 -0.27
CA GLY A 36 -1.59 6.31 0.02
C GLY A 36 -0.75 6.12 -1.23
N LEU A 37 0.45 6.70 -1.21
CA LEU A 37 1.40 6.64 -2.30
C LEU A 37 2.82 6.52 -1.72
N ALA A 38 3.46 5.40 -1.97
CA ALA A 38 4.87 5.18 -1.71
C ALA A 38 5.62 5.26 -3.05
N MET A 39 6.34 6.35 -3.28
CA MET A 39 7.17 6.53 -4.47
C MET A 39 8.63 6.27 -4.14
N MET A 40 9.20 5.28 -4.81
CA MET A 40 10.62 4.98 -4.75
C MET A 40 11.24 5.21 -6.13
N GLN A 41 12.56 5.23 -6.19
CA GLN A 41 13.34 5.33 -7.42
C GLN A 41 14.36 4.18 -7.44
N SER A 42 13.88 2.96 -7.17
CA SER A 42 14.71 1.78 -6.96
C SER A 42 14.39 0.70 -7.97
N LEU A 43 15.43 0.05 -8.49
CA LEU A 43 15.36 -1.12 -9.36
C LEU A 43 16.34 -2.19 -8.86
N PRO A 44 16.08 -3.50 -9.09
CA PRO A 44 14.94 -4.05 -9.83
C PRO A 44 13.59 -3.89 -9.11
N SER A 45 12.48 -4.07 -9.85
CA SER A 45 11.15 -4.10 -9.25
C SER A 45 11.02 -5.26 -8.26
N VAL A 46 10.23 -5.07 -7.20
CA VAL A 46 9.97 -6.12 -6.19
C VAL A 46 11.24 -6.50 -5.42
N ASP A 47 12.10 -5.52 -5.14
CA ASP A 47 13.21 -5.69 -4.20
C ASP A 47 12.63 -5.99 -2.81
N PRO A 48 13.07 -7.04 -2.09
CA PRO A 48 12.50 -7.39 -0.80
C PRO A 48 12.50 -6.23 0.21
N ARG A 49 13.51 -5.37 0.18
CA ARG A 49 13.63 -4.23 1.09
C ARG A 49 12.59 -3.14 0.77
N THR A 50 12.31 -2.91 -0.52
CA THR A 50 11.29 -1.93 -0.91
C THR A 50 9.89 -2.43 -0.58
N VAL A 51 9.67 -3.74 -0.69
CA VAL A 51 8.43 -4.41 -0.28
C VAL A 51 8.22 -4.30 1.23
N ASP A 52 9.25 -4.58 2.03
CA ASP A 52 9.19 -4.46 3.50
C ASP A 52 8.90 -3.01 3.94
N VAL A 53 9.56 -2.04 3.31
CA VAL A 53 9.30 -0.61 3.56
C VAL A 53 7.86 -0.25 3.20
N PHE A 54 7.35 -0.71 2.05
CA PHE A 54 5.98 -0.43 1.63
C PHE A 54 4.95 -0.99 2.62
N TYR A 55 5.07 -2.26 3.02
CA TYR A 55 4.13 -2.86 3.97
C TYR A 55 4.24 -2.24 5.38
N GLY A 56 5.45 -1.91 5.83
CA GLY A 56 5.66 -1.19 7.08
C GLY A 56 5.02 0.20 7.07
N PHE A 57 5.17 0.94 5.96
CA PHE A 57 4.55 2.24 5.75
C PHE A 57 3.02 2.13 5.75
N GLU A 58 2.45 1.23 4.94
CA GLU A 58 1.00 1.01 4.86
C GLU A 58 0.42 0.67 6.24
N LYS A 59 1.01 -0.29 6.96
CA LYS A 59 0.59 -0.66 8.31
C LYS A 59 0.65 0.51 9.30
N SER A 60 1.67 1.36 9.19
CA SER A 60 1.83 2.53 10.05
C SER A 60 0.78 3.61 9.77
N VAL A 61 0.43 3.83 8.48
CA VAL A 61 -0.66 4.73 8.11
C VAL A 61 -1.96 4.27 8.75
N TYR A 62 -2.35 3.00 8.58
CA TYR A 62 -3.59 2.49 9.17
C TYR A 62 -3.60 2.51 10.69
N ALA A 63 -2.47 2.24 11.35
CA ALA A 63 -2.37 2.36 12.80
C ALA A 63 -2.52 3.80 13.31
N SER A 64 -2.33 4.82 12.46
CA SER A 64 -2.45 6.24 12.82
C SER A 64 -3.86 6.83 12.67
N LEU A 65 -4.79 6.11 12.04
CA LEU A 65 -6.15 6.60 11.72
C LEU A 65 -7.14 6.44 12.90
N SER A 66 -6.71 6.80 14.10
CA SER A 66 -7.47 6.72 15.36
C SER A 66 -8.98 6.95 15.24
#